data_AF-A0A060BKY3-F1
#
_entry.id   AF-A0A060BKY3-F1
#
_cell.length_a   1.000
_cell.length_b   1.000
_cell.length_c   1.000
_cell.angle_alpha   90.00
_cell.angle_beta   90.00
_cell.angle_gamma   90.00
#
_symmetry.space_group_name_H-M   'P 1'
#
loop_
_entity.id
_entity.type
_entity.pdbx_description
1 polymer ?
#
loop_
_entity_poly.entity_id
_entity_poly.type
_entity_poly.pdbx_seq_one_letter_code
_entity_poly.pdbx_strand_id
1 'polypeptide(L)'
;MGKLLTSQGAGWRGMHYDMARNFHGKAVTLRLIDNMARYKLNKLHLHLTEDEGWRLQIPGLPELTDLGARRCFDLSEQKCLLTQLGTGPDATGSGNGYYTTADFIEILRY
;
A
#
# COMPACT_ATOMS: atom_id res chain seq x y z
N MET A 1 -40.09 -16.97 -11.18
CA MET A 1 -38.65 -17.20 -10.92
C MET A 1 -37.87 -16.19 -11.76
N GLY A 2 -37.27 -15.16 -11.14
CA GLY A 2 -36.64 -14.06 -11.86
C GLY A 2 -35.33 -14.50 -12.53
N LYS A 3 -35.19 -14.28 -13.83
CA LYS A 3 -33.96 -14.54 -14.59
C LYS A 3 -33.01 -13.36 -14.37
N LEU A 4 -32.00 -13.52 -13.52
CA LEU A 4 -30.93 -12.53 -13.36
C LEU A 4 -29.95 -12.67 -14.53
N LEU A 5 -30.08 -11.79 -15.53
CA LEU A 5 -29.08 -11.63 -16.57
C LEU A 5 -27.98 -10.71 -16.03
N THR A 6 -26.85 -11.28 -15.60
CA THR A 6 -25.68 -10.48 -15.25
C THR A 6 -24.80 -10.33 -16.48
N SER A 7 -24.87 -9.19 -17.17
CA SER A 7 -23.80 -8.80 -18.10
C SER A 7 -22.64 -8.26 -17.28
N GLN A 8 -21.43 -8.76 -17.52
CA GLN A 8 -20.25 -8.08 -16.97
C GLN A 8 -20.05 -6.80 -17.80
N GLY A 9 -20.52 -5.66 -17.29
CA GLY A 9 -20.12 -4.35 -17.81
C GLY A 9 -18.58 -4.21 -17.82
N ALA A 10 -18.07 -3.18 -18.52
CA ALA A 10 -16.67 -2.83 -18.77
C ALA A 10 -15.59 -3.79 -18.21
N GLY A 11 -14.69 -4.30 -19.07
CA GLY A 11 -13.64 -5.26 -18.69
C GLY A 11 -12.68 -4.79 -17.59
N TRP A 12 -12.64 -3.49 -17.29
CA TRP A 12 -11.87 -2.88 -16.22
C TRP A 12 -12.78 -2.31 -15.12
N ARG A 13 -12.69 -2.87 -13.92
CA ARG A 13 -13.41 -2.41 -12.72
C ARG A 13 -12.41 -2.31 -11.57
N GLY A 14 -11.80 -1.13 -11.47
CA GLY A 14 -10.61 -0.91 -10.67
C GLY A 14 -10.86 -0.33 -9.29
N MET A 15 -9.93 -0.59 -8.38
CA MET A 15 -9.73 0.11 -7.11
C MET A 15 -8.29 0.62 -7.06
N HIS A 16 -8.11 1.92 -6.85
CA HIS A 16 -6.81 2.53 -6.61
C HIS A 16 -6.63 2.73 -5.11
N TYR A 17 -5.48 2.32 -4.57
CA TYR A 17 -5.20 2.42 -3.14
C TYR A 17 -3.82 3.02 -2.88
N ASP A 18 -3.81 4.23 -2.30
CA ASP A 18 -2.61 4.95 -1.89
C ASP A 18 -2.13 4.46 -0.53
N MET A 19 -0.94 3.86 -0.54
CA MET A 19 -0.23 3.45 0.67
C MET A 19 1.08 4.23 0.85
N ALA A 20 1.48 5.02 -0.14
CA ALA A 20 2.70 5.81 -0.09
C ALA A 20 2.55 6.95 0.93
N ARG A 21 1.38 7.60 0.98
CA ARG A 21 1.12 8.70 1.93
C ARG A 21 1.02 8.20 3.37
N ASN A 22 0.19 7.18 3.61
CA ASN A 22 0.10 6.50 4.91
C ASN A 22 -0.04 4.99 4.70
N PHE A 23 0.90 4.24 5.27
CA PHE A 23 0.89 2.78 5.21
C PHE A 23 -0.11 2.18 6.20
N HIS A 24 -0.86 1.17 5.74
CA HIS A 24 -1.92 0.52 6.52
C HIS A 24 -1.69 -0.98 6.77
N GLY A 25 -0.65 -1.57 6.15
CA GLY A 25 -0.30 -2.97 6.34
C GLY A 25 -1.16 -3.98 5.58
N LYS A 26 -0.64 -5.21 5.52
CA LYS A 26 -1.15 -6.30 4.67
C LYS A 26 -2.57 -6.71 5.01
N ALA A 27 -2.90 -6.80 6.30
CA ALA A 27 -4.23 -7.20 6.75
C ALA A 27 -5.34 -6.28 6.19
N VAL A 28 -5.06 -4.98 6.07
CA VAL A 28 -6.01 -4.02 5.47
C VAL A 28 -6.15 -4.25 3.98
N THR A 29 -5.04 -4.52 3.27
CA THR A 29 -5.06 -4.85 1.84
C THR A 29 -5.83 -6.14 1.54
N LEU A 30 -5.63 -7.21 2.31
CA LEU A 30 -6.39 -8.45 2.11
C LEU A 30 -7.90 -8.24 2.32
N ARG A 31 -8.26 -7.49 3.37
CA ARG A 31 -9.67 -7.11 3.61
C ARG A 31 -10.25 -6.24 2.49
N LEU A 32 -9.43 -5.40 1.84
CA LEU A 32 -9.85 -4.64 0.66
C LEU A 32 -10.12 -5.60 -0.52
N ILE A 33 -9.23 -6.57 -0.76
CA ILE A 33 -9.40 -7.57 -1.82
C ILE A 33 -10.68 -8.40 -1.60
N ASP A 34 -10.97 -8.81 -0.37
CA ASP A 34 -12.23 -9.51 -0.03
C ASP A 34 -13.46 -8.71 -0.44
N ASN A 35 -13.46 -7.41 -0.15
CA ASN A 35 -14.56 -6.52 -0.51
C ASN A 35 -14.62 -6.27 -2.01
N MET A 36 -13.48 -6.10 -2.68
CA MET A 36 -13.42 -6.00 -4.14
C MET A 36 -14.05 -7.21 -4.82
N ALA A 37 -13.75 -8.42 -4.35
CA ALA A 37 -14.33 -9.66 -4.85
C ALA A 37 -15.86 -9.70 -4.65
N ARG A 38 -16.37 -9.33 -3.47
CA ARG A 38 -17.82 -9.25 -3.18
C ARG A 38 -18.57 -8.35 -4.17
N TYR A 39 -17.95 -7.23 -4.55
CA TYR A 39 -18.52 -6.26 -5.48
C TYR A 39 -18.07 -6.42 -6.93
N LYS A 40 -17.41 -7.53 -7.26
CA LYS A 40 -16.95 -7.89 -8.61
C LYS A 40 -15.93 -6.92 -9.23
N LEU A 41 -15.21 -6.14 -8.42
CA LEU A 41 -14.03 -5.39 -8.89
C LEU A 41 -12.91 -6.38 -9.25
N ASN A 42 -12.12 -6.09 -10.28
CA ASN A 42 -11.17 -7.04 -10.86
C ASN A 42 -9.77 -6.49 -11.14
N LYS A 43 -9.50 -5.23 -10.76
CA LYS A 43 -8.18 -4.60 -10.89
C LYS A 43 -7.84 -3.86 -9.62
N LEU A 44 -6.80 -4.28 -8.92
CA LEU A 44 -6.26 -3.56 -7.77
C LEU A 44 -5.00 -2.81 -8.24
N HIS A 45 -5.07 -1.48 -8.23
CA HIS A 45 -3.94 -0.61 -8.50
C HIS A 45 -3.36 -0.14 -7.15
N LEU A 46 -2.26 -0.76 -6.75
CA LEU A 46 -1.53 -0.37 -5.55
C LEU A 46 -0.55 0.75 -5.88
N HIS A 47 -0.74 1.89 -5.25
CA HIS A 47 0.16 3.04 -5.36
C HIS A 47 1.17 2.97 -4.22
N LEU A 48 2.35 2.42 -4.54
CA LEU A 48 3.33 1.95 -3.56
C LEU A 48 4.41 2.97 -3.22
N THR A 49 4.52 4.06 -3.96
CA THR A 49 5.63 5.01 -3.87
C THR A 49 5.16 6.41 -4.20
N GLU A 50 5.56 7.39 -3.41
CA GLU A 50 5.40 8.84 -3.60
C GLU A 50 6.54 9.55 -2.85
N ASP A 51 6.56 10.88 -2.91
CA ASP A 51 7.49 11.74 -2.16
C ASP A 51 7.57 11.35 -0.68
N GLU A 52 6.43 11.03 -0.05
CA GLU A 52 6.34 10.79 1.39
C GLU A 52 6.63 9.34 1.82
N GLY A 53 6.90 8.44 0.86
CA GLY A 53 7.47 7.15 1.20
C GLY A 53 7.39 6.04 0.16
N TRP A 54 8.14 4.99 0.46
CA TRP A 54 8.36 3.82 -0.38
C TRP A 54 7.94 2.54 0.34
N ARG A 55 7.02 1.77 -0.26
CA ARG A 55 6.27 0.72 0.47
C ARG A 55 6.55 -0.71 0.01
N LEU A 56 7.57 -0.95 -0.81
CA LEU A 56 7.88 -2.28 -1.33
C LEU A 56 9.35 -2.62 -1.18
N GLN A 57 9.68 -3.74 -0.54
CA GLN A 57 11.06 -4.22 -0.48
C GLN A 57 11.58 -4.58 -1.87
N ILE A 58 12.73 -3.99 -2.25
CA ILE A 58 13.47 -4.32 -3.46
C ILE A 58 14.81 -4.94 -3.07
N PRO A 59 15.02 -6.26 -3.29
CA PRO A 59 16.32 -6.89 -3.05
C PRO A 59 17.43 -6.17 -3.82
N GLY A 60 18.50 -5.81 -3.11
CA GLY A 60 19.63 -5.05 -3.66
C GLY A 60 19.53 -3.53 -3.51
N LEU A 61 18.40 -2.99 -3.03
CA LEU A 61 18.20 -1.56 -2.73
C LEU A 61 17.56 -1.39 -1.34
N PRO A 62 18.25 -1.80 -0.25
CA PRO A 62 17.67 -1.79 1.09
C PRO A 62 17.26 -0.39 1.59
N GLU A 63 17.95 0.66 1.14
CA GLU A 63 17.73 2.05 1.54
C GLU A 63 16.31 2.52 1.23
N LEU A 64 15.70 1.99 0.16
CA LEU A 64 14.32 2.28 -0.21
C LEU A 64 13.34 1.95 0.93
N THR A 65 13.59 0.90 1.70
CA THR A 65 12.73 0.50 2.82
C THR A 65 13.31 0.80 4.20
N ASP A 66 14.64 0.82 4.34
CA ASP A 66 15.27 1.14 5.63
C ASP A 66 15.09 2.62 6.00
N LEU A 67 15.12 3.50 4.98
CA LEU A 67 14.93 4.94 5.11
C LEU A 67 13.57 5.36 4.51
N GLY A 68 13.32 5.02 3.24
CA GLY A 68 12.15 5.52 2.49
C GLY A 68 10.79 5.03 3.00
N ALA A 69 10.74 3.97 3.81
CA ALA A 69 9.49 3.49 4.40
C ALA A 69 9.13 4.16 5.74
N ARG A 70 9.98 5.07 6.23
CA ARG A 70 9.83 5.67 7.55
C ARG A 70 9.95 7.19 7.47
N ARG A 71 9.10 7.87 8.22
CA ARG A 71 9.16 9.31 8.47
C ARG A 71 9.45 9.58 9.93
N CYS A 72 10.33 10.53 10.18
CA CYS A 72 10.67 11.01 11.51
C CYS A 72 11.27 12.43 11.45
N PHE A 73 11.52 13.05 12.60
CA PHE A 73 12.16 14.35 12.67
C PHE A 73 13.69 14.19 12.54
N ASP A 74 14.15 14.12 11.28
CA ASP A 74 15.57 14.13 10.90
C ASP A 74 15.79 15.14 9.79
N LEU A 75 16.34 16.31 10.12
CA LEU A 75 16.61 17.38 9.14
C LEU A 75 17.65 17.01 8.07
N SER A 76 18.41 15.93 8.28
CA SER A 76 19.40 15.45 7.31
C SER A 76 18.87 14.39 6.34
N GLU A 77 17.67 13.86 6.63
CA GLU A 77 17.04 12.75 5.91
C GLU A 77 17.99 11.57 5.65
N GLN A 78 18.83 11.24 6.64
CA GLN A 78 19.78 10.12 6.56
C GLN A 78 19.26 8.86 7.25
N LYS A 79 18.23 8.98 8.10
CA LYS A 79 17.63 7.85 8.83
C LYS A 79 16.19 7.58 8.44
N CYS A 80 15.49 8.61 7.98
CA CYS A 80 14.08 8.60 7.61
C CYS A 80 13.81 9.79 6.69
N LEU A 81 12.69 9.76 5.97
CA LEU A 81 12.16 10.96 5.31
C LEU A 81 11.64 11.95 6.35
N LEU A 82 11.55 13.23 6.01
CA LEU A 82 10.95 14.22 6.89
C LEU A 82 9.48 13.90 7.21
N THR A 83 9.08 14.25 8.44
CA THR A 83 7.70 14.05 8.89
C THR A 83 6.69 14.85 8.04
N GLN A 84 5.58 14.21 7.68
CA GLN A 84 4.50 14.77 6.89
C GLN A 84 3.16 14.22 7.38
N LEU A 85 2.06 14.89 7.03
CA LEU A 85 0.68 14.41 7.25
C LEU A 85 0.31 14.16 8.73
N GLY A 86 1.05 14.74 9.69
CA GLY A 86 0.73 14.65 11.11
C GLY A 86 1.04 13.29 11.76
N THR A 87 2.02 12.54 11.25
CA THR A 87 2.40 11.22 11.80
C THR A 87 3.24 11.26 13.09
N GLY A 88 3.56 12.47 13.58
CA GLY A 88 4.43 12.68 14.73
C GLY A 88 5.92 12.75 14.36
N PRO A 89 6.78 13.07 15.34
CA PRO A 89 8.22 13.22 15.12
C PRO A 89 8.97 11.88 15.13
N ASP A 90 8.39 10.81 15.67
CA ASP A 90 9.08 9.55 15.88
C ASP A 90 8.91 8.60 14.70
N ALA A 91 9.93 7.79 14.40
CA ALA A 91 9.88 6.76 13.37
C ALA A 91 8.85 5.64 13.66
N THR A 92 8.37 5.56 14.90
CA THR A 92 7.27 4.67 15.33
C THR A 92 5.89 5.28 15.13
N GLY A 93 5.81 6.49 14.54
CA GLY A 93 4.58 7.16 14.17
C GLY A 93 3.71 6.34 13.21
N SER A 94 2.43 6.71 13.13
CA SER A 94 1.48 6.07 12.21
C SER A 94 1.90 6.24 10.75
N GLY A 95 1.43 5.36 9.86
CA GLY A 95 1.67 5.49 8.42
C GLY A 95 3.06 5.08 7.93
N ASN A 96 3.97 4.67 8.83
CA ASN A 96 5.26 4.06 8.48
C ASN A 96 5.12 2.55 8.20
N GLY A 97 6.08 2.00 7.45
CA GLY A 97 6.13 0.58 7.10
C GLY A 97 6.13 0.33 5.60
N TYR A 98 6.28 -0.95 5.24
CA TYR A 98 6.38 -1.43 3.87
C TYR A 98 5.99 -2.92 3.80
N TYR A 99 5.80 -3.42 2.59
CA TYR A 99 5.67 -4.85 2.32
C TYR A 99 7.03 -5.49 2.10
N THR A 100 7.30 -6.58 2.81
CA THR A 100 8.39 -7.47 2.44
C THR A 100 8.09 -8.10 1.07
N THR A 101 9.12 -8.65 0.42
CA THR A 101 8.93 -9.40 -0.82
C THR A 101 7.94 -10.57 -0.62
N ALA A 102 8.01 -11.24 0.54
CA ALA A 102 7.09 -12.31 0.89
C ALA A 102 5.64 -11.82 1.05
N ASP A 103 5.43 -10.69 1.73
CA ASP A 103 4.09 -10.08 1.87
C ASP A 103 3.49 -9.75 0.52
N PHE A 104 4.28 -9.15 -0.37
CA PHE A 104 3.79 -8.74 -1.69
C PHE A 104 3.46 -9.94 -2.58
N ILE A 105 4.28 -11.00 -2.53
CA ILE A 105 3.97 -12.26 -3.22
C ILE A 105 2.67 -12.88 -2.70
N GLU A 106 2.42 -12.84 -1.40
CA GLU A 106 1.16 -13.34 -0.83
C GLU A 106 -0.04 -12.50 -1.30
N ILE A 107 0.08 -11.17 -1.28
CA ILE A 107 -0.97 -10.27 -1.80
C ILE A 107 -1.30 -10.55 -3.27
N LEU A 108 -0.30 -10.84 -4.11
CA LEU A 108 -0.52 -11.17 -5.52
C LEU A 108 -1.22 -12.53 -5.73
N ARG A 109 -1.09 -13.45 -4.77
CA ARG A 109 -1.68 -14.80 -4.83
C ARG A 109 -3.05 -14.90 -4.19
N TYR A 110 -3.39 -13.95 -3.32
CA TYR A 110 -4.66 -13.87 -2.60
C TYR A 110 -5.81 -13.48 -3.53
#